data_AF-A0A7K3E390-F1
#
_entry.id   AF-A0A7K3E390-F1
#
_cell.length_a   1.000
_cell.length_b   1.000
_cell.length_c   1.000
_cell.angle_alpha   90.00
_cell.angle_beta   90.00
_cell.angle_gamma   90.00
#
_symmetry.space_group_name_H-M   'P 1'
#
loop_
_entity.id
_entity.type
_entity.pdbx_description
1 polymer ?
#
loop_
_entity_poly.entity_id
_entity_poly.type
_entity_poly.pdbx_seq_one_letter_code
_entity_poly.pdbx_strand_id
1 'polypeptide(L)'
;MHRLSARRSTGRRRVAVPKAAAVVAAPLLLTAGAVTPAWAHGAPTDPVSRVSACSPEGGGQGSAACGAAVAANGAPFTAWDNLRVAGVNGRDREVVPDGQLCSGGLAAYKGLDLARADWPSTRLSPGSTLNLTYRSTIPHTGTFKLFLTEPGYDPTKPLAWSDLPGKPFASVTDPPLRDGSYRFSAKLPADRSGHHVLYTIWQNTSTVDTYYSCSDVVFPAAKRADSGTGGASSPKSPDEREEREEAGAEKPAAGTSEPDTTAPSESTQAPPPPDTGADAQAADPGTPVASTTDGSGTSVPLVAGGATALVLAVGTALFLRGRRRRSRIAD
;
A
#
# COMPACT_ATOMS: atom_id res chain seq x y z
N MET A 1 -46.51 -88.72 -42.46
CA MET A 1 -45.66 -88.57 -41.25
C MET A 1 -44.22 -88.68 -41.77
N HIS A 2 -43.29 -87.71 -41.73
CA HIS A 2 -42.92 -86.71 -40.72
C HIS A 2 -42.55 -85.35 -41.34
N ARG A 3 -42.80 -84.29 -40.57
CA ARG A 3 -42.22 -82.95 -40.72
C ARG A 3 -40.80 -82.92 -40.14
N LEU A 4 -40.08 -81.83 -40.45
CA LEU A 4 -39.01 -81.13 -39.69
C LEU A 4 -37.72 -81.00 -40.52
N SER A 5 -36.96 -79.92 -40.48
CA SER A 5 -37.17 -78.53 -40.04
C SER A 5 -35.87 -77.81 -40.43
N ALA A 6 -35.96 -76.71 -41.16
CA ALA A 6 -34.80 -75.91 -41.53
C ALA A 6 -34.26 -75.17 -40.29
N ARG A 7 -33.02 -75.47 -39.87
CA ARG A 7 -32.29 -74.66 -38.89
C ARG A 7 -31.64 -73.46 -39.60
N ARG A 8 -32.25 -72.28 -39.46
CA ARG A 8 -31.57 -71.00 -39.72
C ARG A 8 -30.60 -70.71 -38.57
N SER A 9 -29.32 -70.63 -38.90
CA SER A 9 -28.27 -70.10 -38.00
C SER A 9 -28.35 -68.57 -38.00
N THR A 10 -28.87 -67.97 -36.93
CA THR A 10 -28.78 -66.53 -36.70
C THR A 10 -27.43 -66.20 -36.07
N GLY A 11 -26.48 -65.77 -36.90
CA GLY A 11 -25.20 -65.23 -36.45
C GLY A 11 -25.40 -63.93 -35.67
N ARG A 12 -25.24 -64.01 -34.34
CA ARG A 12 -25.30 -62.86 -33.44
C ARG A 12 -24.03 -62.03 -33.62
N ARG A 13 -24.08 -60.99 -34.47
CA ARG A 13 -23.00 -59.99 -34.58
C ARG A 13 -22.85 -59.31 -33.22
N ARG A 14 -21.76 -59.63 -32.51
CA ARG A 14 -21.34 -58.89 -31.33
C ARG A 14 -20.77 -57.56 -31.82
N VAL A 15 -21.55 -56.49 -31.68
CA VAL A 15 -21.03 -55.13 -31.81
C VAL A 15 -20.15 -54.90 -30.59
N ALA A 16 -18.83 -54.96 -30.80
CA ALA A 16 -17.86 -54.54 -29.80
C ALA A 16 -17.95 -53.01 -29.69
N VAL A 17 -18.53 -52.52 -28.60
CA VAL A 17 -18.46 -51.10 -28.25
C VAL A 17 -17.02 -50.83 -27.82
N PRO A 18 -16.25 -49.96 -28.50
CA PRO A 18 -14.91 -49.63 -28.08
C PRO A 18 -15.01 -48.86 -26.75
N LYS A 19 -14.62 -49.51 -25.65
CA LYS A 19 -14.43 -48.85 -24.34
C LYS A 19 -13.10 -48.08 -24.33
N ALA A 20 -12.92 -47.17 -25.27
CA ALA A 20 -11.69 -46.39 -25.39
C ALA A 20 -12.02 -44.96 -25.86
N ALA A 21 -12.82 -44.22 -25.09
CA ALA A 21 -13.10 -42.81 -25.38
C ALA A 21 -13.52 -41.99 -24.15
N ALA A 22 -13.03 -42.31 -22.94
CA ALA A 22 -13.46 -41.59 -21.73
C ALA A 22 -12.38 -41.42 -20.65
N VAL A 23 -11.09 -41.28 -21.01
CA VAL A 23 -10.02 -41.03 -20.01
C VAL A 23 -9.09 -39.86 -20.37
N VAL A 24 -9.16 -39.25 -21.57
CA VAL A 24 -8.20 -38.20 -21.95
C VAL A 24 -8.71 -36.76 -21.74
N ALA A 25 -9.95 -36.55 -21.31
CA ALA A 25 -10.49 -35.20 -21.07
C ALA A 25 -10.30 -34.68 -19.64
N ALA A 26 -9.71 -35.46 -18.72
CA ALA A 26 -9.54 -35.08 -17.33
C ALA A 26 -8.30 -34.22 -16.97
N PRO A 27 -7.18 -34.20 -17.72
CA PRO A 27 -6.01 -33.42 -17.29
C PRO A 27 -5.98 -31.97 -17.84
N LEU A 28 -6.89 -31.56 -18.74
CA LEU A 28 -6.88 -30.20 -19.31
C LEU A 28 -7.69 -29.14 -18.54
N LEU A 29 -8.43 -29.53 -17.49
CA LEU A 29 -9.20 -28.58 -16.67
C LEU A 29 -8.47 -28.11 -15.40
N LEU A 30 -7.25 -28.62 -15.13
CA LEU A 30 -6.46 -28.24 -13.96
C LEU A 30 -5.37 -27.17 -14.22
N THR A 31 -5.25 -26.63 -15.44
CA THR A 31 -4.23 -25.61 -15.76
C THR A 31 -4.78 -24.19 -15.84
N ALA A 32 -6.06 -23.96 -15.54
CA ALA A 32 -6.55 -22.63 -15.16
C ALA A 32 -6.16 -22.35 -13.69
N GLY A 33 -4.85 -22.42 -13.40
CA GLY A 33 -4.32 -21.88 -12.17
C GLY A 33 -4.70 -20.41 -12.13
N ALA A 34 -5.47 -20.02 -11.12
CA ALA A 34 -5.76 -18.63 -10.84
C ALA A 34 -4.41 -17.89 -10.82
N VAL A 35 -4.16 -17.02 -11.78
CA VAL A 35 -3.08 -16.03 -11.67
C VAL A 35 -3.54 -15.08 -10.59
N THR A 36 -3.32 -15.45 -9.33
CA THR A 36 -3.45 -14.50 -8.23
C THR A 36 -2.50 -13.38 -8.57
N PRO A 37 -2.95 -12.13 -8.74
CA PRO A 37 -2.04 -11.01 -8.89
C PRO A 37 -1.11 -11.07 -7.68
N ALA A 38 0.17 -11.34 -7.93
CA ALA A 38 1.15 -11.34 -6.87
C ALA A 38 1.32 -9.87 -6.47
N TRP A 39 0.67 -9.45 -5.39
CA TRP A 39 0.77 -8.08 -4.93
C TRP A 39 2.20 -7.82 -4.44
N ALA A 40 2.79 -6.68 -4.79
CA ALA A 40 3.95 -6.18 -4.07
C ALA A 40 3.49 -5.28 -2.94
N HIS A 41 4.28 -5.16 -1.89
CA HIS A 41 3.96 -4.26 -0.80
C HIS A 41 5.27 -3.68 -0.24
N GLY A 42 5.28 -2.37 -0.05
CA GLY A 42 6.32 -1.67 0.66
C GLY A 42 6.23 -0.16 0.51
N ALA A 43 7.00 0.55 1.33
CA ALA A 43 7.16 1.99 1.29
C ALA A 43 8.51 2.43 1.89
N PRO A 44 9.01 3.64 1.58
CA PRO A 44 10.19 4.20 2.23
C PRO A 44 9.98 4.39 3.74
N THR A 45 10.92 3.88 4.53
CA THR A 45 10.99 4.11 5.99
C THR A 45 12.16 5.02 6.37
N ASP A 46 13.12 5.23 5.47
CA ASP A 46 14.20 6.20 5.65
C ASP A 46 14.76 6.67 4.28
N PRO A 47 14.63 7.96 3.91
CA PRO A 47 13.75 8.96 4.51
C PRO A 47 12.31 8.46 4.55
N VAL A 48 11.65 8.63 5.70
CA VAL A 48 10.30 8.10 5.94
C VAL A 48 9.29 8.75 4.98
N SER A 49 8.44 7.92 4.37
CA SER A 49 7.35 8.43 3.52
C SER A 49 6.17 8.93 4.36
N ARG A 50 5.33 9.81 3.80
CA ARG A 50 4.10 10.30 4.45
C ARG A 50 3.21 9.15 4.89
N VAL A 51 2.98 8.18 3.99
CA VAL A 51 2.11 7.03 4.30
C VAL A 51 2.70 6.18 5.42
N SER A 52 4.01 5.93 5.42
CA SER A 52 4.67 5.20 6.50
C SER A 52 4.61 5.98 7.81
N ALA A 53 4.97 7.26 7.81
CA ALA A 53 4.99 8.11 9.01
C ALA A 53 3.61 8.25 9.66
N CYS A 54 2.56 8.41 8.85
CA CYS A 54 1.18 8.60 9.32
C CYS A 54 0.39 7.30 9.51
N SER A 55 0.99 6.15 9.18
CA SER A 55 0.41 4.83 9.47
C SER A 55 0.31 4.61 10.98
N PRO A 56 -0.51 3.65 11.46
CA PRO A 56 -0.54 3.26 12.87
C PRO A 56 0.80 2.81 13.46
N GLU A 57 1.76 2.40 12.61
CA GLU A 57 3.09 1.92 13.01
C GLU A 57 4.19 2.98 12.85
N GLY A 58 3.88 4.13 12.24
CA GLY A 58 4.85 5.11 11.72
C GLY A 58 5.47 6.10 12.70
N GLY A 59 4.91 6.22 13.90
CA GLY A 59 5.36 7.16 14.94
C GLY A 59 5.05 8.64 14.68
N GLY A 60 4.47 8.99 13.53
CA GLY A 60 4.11 10.36 13.15
C GLY A 60 2.68 10.77 13.53
N GLN A 61 1.90 9.90 14.18
CA GLN A 61 0.46 10.11 14.43
C GLN A 61 0.17 11.28 15.39
N GLY A 62 1.15 11.68 16.19
CA GLY A 62 1.06 12.89 17.03
C GLY A 62 1.26 14.20 16.28
N SER A 63 1.66 14.18 15.01
CA SER A 63 1.83 15.39 14.20
C SER A 63 0.50 15.93 13.68
N ALA A 64 0.39 17.27 13.60
CA ALA A 64 -0.78 17.92 13.04
C ALA A 64 -1.04 17.54 11.57
N ALA A 65 0.04 17.36 10.79
CA ALA A 65 -0.06 16.90 9.41
C ALA A 65 -0.65 15.49 9.29
N CYS A 66 -0.18 14.51 10.07
CA CYS A 66 -0.74 13.16 10.04
C CYS A 66 -2.18 13.10 10.55
N GLY A 67 -2.51 13.87 11.60
CA GLY A 67 -3.89 13.99 12.07
C GLY A 67 -4.82 14.53 10.98
N ALA A 68 -4.42 15.60 10.29
CA ALA A 68 -5.17 16.16 9.17
C ALA A 68 -5.28 15.19 7.99
N ALA A 69 -4.20 14.49 7.67
CA ALA A 69 -4.16 13.50 6.60
C ALA A 69 -5.13 12.35 6.85
N VAL A 70 -5.11 11.76 8.04
CA VAL A 70 -6.04 10.69 8.42
C VAL A 70 -7.48 11.17 8.42
N ALA A 71 -7.75 12.38 8.93
CA ALA A 71 -9.08 12.98 8.92
C ALA A 71 -9.59 13.21 7.48
N ALA A 72 -8.75 13.77 6.61
CA ALA A 72 -9.10 13.97 5.20
C ALA A 72 -9.28 12.64 4.46
N ASN A 73 -8.51 11.61 4.82
CA ASN A 73 -8.63 10.27 4.25
C ASN A 73 -9.92 9.56 4.69
N GLY A 74 -10.39 9.85 5.90
CA GLY A 74 -11.56 9.21 6.54
C GLY A 74 -11.23 7.89 7.27
N ALA A 75 -10.00 7.40 7.14
CA ALA A 75 -9.50 6.22 7.83
C ALA A 75 -7.98 6.27 8.00
N PRO A 76 -7.42 5.59 9.03
CA PRO A 76 -5.97 5.46 9.18
C PRO A 76 -5.32 4.75 7.99
N PHE A 77 -4.06 5.08 7.70
CA PHE A 77 -3.27 4.41 6.66
C PHE A 77 -2.76 3.04 7.14
N THR A 78 -3.66 2.07 7.35
CA THR A 78 -3.30 0.71 7.78
C THR A 78 -2.55 -0.05 6.69
N ALA A 79 -3.01 0.07 5.44
CA ALA A 79 -2.35 -0.47 4.26
C ALA A 79 -1.23 0.47 3.76
N TRP A 80 -0.33 0.86 4.65
CA TRP A 80 0.71 1.86 4.36
C TRP A 80 1.72 1.40 3.30
N ASP A 81 1.85 0.10 3.13
CA ASP A 81 2.74 -0.58 2.19
C ASP A 81 2.05 -0.89 0.85
N ASN A 82 0.78 -0.54 0.64
CA ASN A 82 0.02 -0.89 -0.56
C ASN A 82 -0.49 0.32 -1.38
N LEU A 83 0.29 1.41 -1.42
CA LEU A 83 -0.02 2.55 -2.29
C LEU A 83 0.33 2.21 -3.74
N ARG A 84 -0.55 1.40 -4.35
CA ARG A 84 -0.33 0.65 -5.59
C ARG A 84 -1.29 1.10 -6.69
N VAL A 85 -0.74 1.40 -7.87
CA VAL A 85 -1.51 1.58 -9.10
C VAL A 85 -1.14 0.48 -10.11
N ALA A 86 -2.13 -0.21 -10.64
CA ALA A 86 -1.94 -1.30 -11.60
C ALA A 86 -1.72 -0.77 -13.02
N GLY A 87 -0.91 -1.46 -13.81
CA GLY A 87 -0.90 -1.32 -15.28
C GLY A 87 -0.37 0.03 -15.78
N VAL A 88 0.36 0.78 -14.95
CA VAL A 88 0.93 2.09 -15.31
C VAL A 88 1.95 1.95 -16.44
N ASN A 89 2.80 0.92 -16.39
CA ASN A 89 3.78 0.61 -17.43
C ASN A 89 4.66 1.82 -17.83
N GLY A 90 5.05 2.66 -16.87
CA GLY A 90 5.86 3.85 -17.08
C GLY A 90 5.12 5.09 -17.58
N ARG A 91 3.80 5.02 -17.76
CA ARG A 91 2.93 6.17 -18.09
C ARG A 91 2.53 6.96 -16.84
N ASP A 92 3.47 7.13 -15.91
CA ASP A 92 3.21 7.69 -14.57
C ASP A 92 2.49 9.04 -14.64
N ARG A 93 2.96 9.93 -15.53
CA ARG A 93 2.41 11.28 -15.76
C ARG A 93 1.02 11.29 -16.42
N GLU A 94 0.65 10.22 -17.11
CA GLU A 94 -0.66 10.10 -17.75
C GLU A 94 -1.70 9.53 -16.79
N VAL A 95 -1.27 8.67 -15.87
CA VAL A 95 -2.15 7.92 -14.97
C VAL A 95 -2.37 8.63 -13.63
N VAL A 96 -1.34 9.30 -13.10
CA VAL A 96 -1.42 10.00 -11.81
C VAL A 96 -1.60 11.50 -12.06
N PRO A 97 -2.76 12.09 -11.73
CA PRO A 97 -3.01 13.51 -11.98
C PRO A 97 -2.18 14.43 -11.07
N ASP A 98 -1.96 15.67 -11.51
CA ASP A 98 -1.41 16.72 -10.66
C ASP A 98 -2.24 16.90 -9.38
N GLY A 99 -1.56 17.19 -8.27
CA GLY A 99 -2.17 17.27 -6.94
C GLY A 99 -2.52 15.91 -6.33
N GLN A 100 -2.26 14.79 -7.02
CA GLN A 100 -2.54 13.44 -6.53
C GLN A 100 -1.31 12.52 -6.54
N LEU A 101 -0.11 13.11 -6.63
CA LEU A 101 1.13 12.34 -6.72
C LEU A 101 1.37 11.51 -5.46
N CYS A 102 1.06 12.03 -4.28
CA CYS A 102 1.34 11.38 -3.00
C CYS A 102 0.30 10.32 -2.63
N SER A 103 -0.90 10.36 -3.19
CA SER A 103 -1.89 9.27 -3.12
C SER A 103 -1.83 8.30 -4.30
N GLY A 104 -1.13 8.65 -5.38
CA GLY A 104 -1.16 7.90 -6.64
C GLY A 104 -2.54 7.97 -7.33
N GLY A 105 -3.35 8.98 -7.04
CA GLY A 105 -4.75 9.09 -7.52
C GLY A 105 -5.74 8.19 -6.78
N LEU A 106 -5.32 7.55 -5.70
CA LEU A 106 -6.14 6.57 -4.97
C LEU A 106 -6.93 7.26 -3.86
N ALA A 107 -8.26 7.09 -3.87
CA ALA A 107 -9.15 7.68 -2.86
C ALA A 107 -8.80 7.27 -1.41
N ALA A 108 -8.31 6.04 -1.22
CA ALA A 108 -7.88 5.51 0.08
C ALA A 108 -6.60 6.13 0.64
N TYR A 109 -5.93 6.99 -0.13
CA TYR A 109 -4.70 7.70 0.25
C TYR A 109 -4.79 9.21 0.02
N LYS A 110 -5.97 9.75 -0.31
CA LYS A 110 -6.17 11.16 -0.69
C LYS A 110 -5.71 12.16 0.38
N GLY A 111 -5.70 11.76 1.65
CA GLY A 111 -5.20 12.60 2.74
C GLY A 111 -3.70 12.91 2.65
N LEU A 112 -2.93 12.12 1.91
CA LEU A 112 -1.49 12.32 1.71
C LEU A 112 -1.18 13.47 0.74
N ASP A 113 -2.17 13.92 -0.03
CA ASP A 113 -2.04 14.99 -1.02
C ASP A 113 -2.20 16.40 -0.42
N LEU A 114 -2.50 16.50 0.89
CA LEU A 114 -2.64 17.80 1.55
C LEU A 114 -1.35 18.61 1.40
N ALA A 115 -1.52 19.83 0.89
CA ALA A 115 -0.45 20.81 0.73
C ALA A 115 -0.13 21.46 2.08
N ARG A 116 0.94 20.98 2.73
CA ARG A 116 1.35 21.41 4.06
C ARG A 116 2.86 21.46 4.17
N ALA A 117 3.37 22.37 5.00
CA ALA A 117 4.79 22.54 5.28
C ALA A 117 5.25 21.84 6.58
N ASP A 118 4.32 21.22 7.33
CA ASP A 118 4.55 20.62 8.64
C ASP A 118 4.46 19.08 8.62
N TRP A 119 4.63 18.46 7.45
CA TRP A 119 4.79 17.01 7.35
C TRP A 119 6.02 16.53 8.14
N PRO A 120 5.97 15.34 8.77
CA PRO A 120 7.16 14.71 9.32
C PRO A 120 8.26 14.62 8.25
N SER A 121 9.43 15.19 8.54
CA SER A 121 10.48 15.38 7.53
C SER A 121 11.85 14.90 7.98
N THR A 122 12.64 14.40 7.03
CA THR A 122 14.03 13.98 7.26
C THR A 122 15.01 15.07 6.85
N ARG A 123 15.94 15.43 7.72
CA ARG A 123 17.00 16.39 7.38
C ARG A 123 18.05 15.72 6.50
N LEU A 124 18.31 16.32 5.34
CA LEU A 124 19.34 15.87 4.39
C LEU A 124 20.35 16.98 4.10
N SER A 125 21.49 16.62 3.54
CA SER A 125 22.53 17.56 3.13
C SER A 125 22.57 17.69 1.61
N PRO A 126 22.59 18.92 1.05
CA PRO A 126 22.66 19.09 -0.40
C PRO A 126 23.91 18.41 -0.96
N GLY A 127 23.75 17.66 -2.06
CA GLY A 127 24.87 16.97 -2.67
C GLY A 127 25.43 15.80 -1.85
N SER A 128 24.86 15.41 -0.71
CA SER A 128 25.34 14.24 0.03
C SER A 128 24.87 12.93 -0.61
N THR A 129 25.39 11.82 -0.11
CA THR A 129 24.82 10.51 -0.39
C THR A 129 23.51 10.36 0.38
N LEU A 130 22.41 10.11 -0.33
CA LEU A 130 21.17 9.59 0.22
C LEU A 130 21.34 8.08 0.43
N ASN A 131 20.99 7.60 1.63
CA ASN A 131 20.81 6.17 1.88
C ASN A 131 19.30 5.94 2.01
N LEU A 132 18.72 5.17 1.10
CA LEU A 132 17.30 4.87 1.09
C LEU A 132 17.07 3.46 1.64
N THR A 133 16.16 3.37 2.61
CA THR A 133 15.60 2.11 3.12
C THR A 133 14.12 2.05 2.73
N TYR A 134 13.79 1.09 1.87
CA TYR A 134 12.43 0.80 1.44
C TYR A 134 11.98 -0.51 2.07
N ARG A 135 11.11 -0.45 3.08
CA ARG A 135 10.57 -1.64 3.72
C ARG A 135 9.66 -2.35 2.72
N SER A 136 9.82 -3.65 2.54
CA SER A 136 8.97 -4.44 1.66
C SER A 136 8.45 -5.67 2.39
N THR A 137 7.15 -5.69 2.64
CA THR A 137 6.44 -6.81 3.27
C THR A 137 6.19 -7.92 2.25
N ILE A 138 6.04 -7.57 0.97
CA ILE A 138 6.03 -8.52 -0.16
C ILE A 138 7.00 -8.02 -1.25
N PRO A 139 8.20 -8.62 -1.35
CA PRO A 139 9.24 -8.17 -2.26
C PRO A 139 9.01 -8.63 -3.71
N HIS A 140 9.42 -7.79 -4.66
CA HIS A 140 9.33 -8.01 -6.11
C HIS A 140 10.57 -7.47 -6.84
N THR A 141 10.77 -7.88 -8.09
CA THR A 141 11.78 -7.25 -8.96
C THR A 141 11.21 -5.98 -9.57
N GLY A 142 12.06 -4.98 -9.79
CA GLY A 142 11.63 -3.70 -10.33
C GLY A 142 12.70 -2.63 -10.29
N THR A 143 12.32 -1.46 -10.78
CA THR A 143 13.18 -0.26 -10.80
C THR A 143 12.59 0.80 -9.88
N PHE A 144 13.41 1.26 -8.94
CA PHE A 144 13.15 2.44 -8.13
C PHE A 144 13.64 3.67 -8.89
N LYS A 145 12.75 4.65 -9.12
CA LYS A 145 13.07 5.96 -9.71
C LYS A 145 12.88 7.02 -8.62
N LEU A 146 13.91 7.82 -8.39
CA LEU A 146 13.89 8.88 -7.39
C LEU A 146 13.86 10.25 -8.06
N PHE A 147 12.85 11.05 -7.70
CA PHE A 147 12.72 12.44 -8.08
C PHE A 147 12.79 13.30 -6.83
N LEU A 148 13.27 14.53 -6.99
CA LEU A 148 13.28 15.51 -5.92
C LEU A 148 12.76 16.82 -6.50
N THR A 149 11.75 17.39 -5.85
CA THR A 149 11.12 18.65 -6.27
C THR A 149 12.15 19.72 -6.63
N GLU A 150 11.88 20.51 -7.66
CA GLU A 150 12.78 21.56 -8.18
C GLU A 150 13.04 22.68 -7.15
N PRO A 151 14.13 23.45 -7.31
CA PRO A 151 14.38 24.63 -6.48
C PRO A 151 13.21 25.61 -6.58
N GLY A 152 12.79 26.16 -5.44
CA GLY A 152 11.63 27.06 -5.37
C GLY A 152 10.28 26.36 -5.18
N TYR A 153 10.26 25.03 -5.02
CA TYR A 153 9.06 24.29 -4.60
C TYR A 153 8.40 24.89 -3.36
N ASP A 154 7.08 25.06 -3.43
CA ASP A 154 6.24 25.61 -2.36
C ASP A 154 5.39 24.49 -1.76
N PRO A 155 5.69 24.00 -0.54
CA PRO A 155 4.95 22.91 0.08
C PRO A 155 3.52 23.29 0.48
N THR A 156 3.14 24.57 0.38
CA THR A 156 1.76 25.03 0.62
C THR A 156 0.87 24.91 -0.61
N LYS A 157 1.41 24.45 -1.74
CA LYS A 157 0.66 24.12 -2.96
C LYS A 157 0.61 22.60 -3.17
N PRO A 158 -0.47 22.07 -3.80
CA PRO A 158 -0.52 20.66 -4.17
C PRO A 158 0.65 20.30 -5.10
N LEU A 159 1.31 19.18 -4.82
CA LEU A 159 2.43 18.70 -5.62
C LEU A 159 1.95 18.33 -7.04
N ALA A 160 2.61 18.86 -8.06
CA ALA A 160 2.34 18.59 -9.47
C ALA A 160 3.57 17.98 -10.16
N TRP A 161 3.36 17.36 -11.32
CA TRP A 161 4.46 16.84 -12.13
C TRP A 161 5.41 17.92 -12.63
N SER A 162 4.93 19.16 -12.77
CA SER A 162 5.77 20.32 -13.09
C SER A 162 6.74 20.70 -11.98
N ASP A 163 6.48 20.28 -10.73
CA ASP A 163 7.40 20.51 -9.62
C ASP A 163 8.55 19.49 -9.60
N LEU A 164 8.48 18.44 -10.44
CA LEU A 164 9.49 17.39 -10.54
C LEU A 164 10.24 17.50 -11.88
N PRO A 165 11.56 17.24 -11.90
CA PRO A 165 12.31 17.18 -13.15
C PRO A 165 11.75 16.11 -14.11
N GLY A 166 11.91 16.33 -15.42
CA GLY A 166 11.48 15.38 -16.46
C GLY A 166 12.02 13.95 -16.28
N LYS A 167 13.18 13.81 -15.65
CA LYS A 167 13.88 12.54 -15.39
C LYS A 167 14.24 12.40 -13.90
N PRO A 168 14.27 11.16 -13.36
CA PRO A 168 14.73 10.95 -12.00
C PRO A 168 16.22 11.30 -11.87
N PHE A 169 16.64 11.76 -10.70
CA PHE A 169 18.06 11.99 -10.42
C PHE A 169 18.80 10.67 -10.15
N ALA A 170 18.07 9.60 -9.81
CA ALA A 170 18.60 8.26 -9.66
C ALA A 170 17.57 7.20 -10.08
N SER A 171 18.06 6.14 -10.72
CA SER A 171 17.31 4.92 -11.02
C SER A 171 18.10 3.71 -10.55
N VAL A 172 17.48 2.83 -9.76
CA VAL A 172 18.12 1.64 -9.20
C VAL A 172 17.23 0.43 -9.47
N THR A 173 17.75 -0.54 -10.21
CA THR A 173 17.03 -1.78 -10.55
C THR A 173 17.50 -2.90 -9.63
N ASP A 174 16.53 -3.65 -9.09
CA ASP A 174 16.74 -4.83 -8.24
C ASP A 174 17.81 -4.62 -7.14
N PRO A 175 17.68 -3.56 -6.30
CA PRO A 175 18.59 -3.37 -5.19
C PRO A 175 18.55 -4.58 -4.23
N PRO A 176 19.60 -4.81 -3.43
CA PRO A 176 19.63 -5.93 -2.51
C PRO A 176 18.53 -5.78 -1.45
N LEU A 177 17.74 -6.86 -1.27
CA LEU A 177 16.81 -7.01 -0.16
C LEU A 177 17.54 -7.61 1.05
N ARG A 178 17.59 -6.89 2.17
CA ARG A 178 18.21 -7.33 3.43
C ARG A 178 17.32 -6.95 4.60
N ASP A 179 17.09 -7.89 5.50
CA ASP A 179 16.27 -7.71 6.71
C ASP A 179 14.85 -7.16 6.40
N GLY A 180 14.26 -7.60 5.29
CA GLY A 180 12.94 -7.18 4.82
C GLY A 180 12.89 -5.80 4.16
N SER A 181 14.03 -5.19 3.83
CA SER A 181 14.06 -3.89 3.15
C SER A 181 15.01 -3.88 1.97
N TYR A 182 14.63 -3.19 0.90
CA TYR A 182 15.58 -2.79 -0.13
C TYR A 182 16.42 -1.64 0.40
N ARG A 183 17.74 -1.75 0.24
CA ARG A 183 18.69 -0.73 0.68
C ARG A 183 19.62 -0.36 -0.44
N PHE A 184 19.68 0.93 -0.75
CA PHE A 184 20.53 1.46 -1.80
C PHE A 184 20.85 2.93 -1.56
N SER A 185 21.84 3.44 -2.28
CA SER A 185 22.29 4.82 -2.14
C SER A 185 22.21 5.56 -3.46
N ALA A 186 22.02 6.88 -3.39
CA ALA A 186 22.01 7.78 -4.54
C ALA A 186 22.69 9.12 -4.18
N LYS A 187 23.23 9.83 -5.17
CA LYS A 187 23.78 11.18 -4.97
C LYS A 187 22.63 12.20 -5.04
N LEU A 188 22.44 12.99 -3.99
CA LEU A 188 21.42 14.04 -4.00
C LEU A 188 21.84 15.20 -4.92
N PRO A 189 20.88 15.91 -5.53
CA PRO A 189 21.13 17.22 -6.12
C PRO A 189 21.75 18.19 -5.11
N ALA A 190 22.71 19.00 -5.55
CA ALA A 190 23.49 19.90 -4.69
C ALA A 190 22.88 21.30 -4.53
N ASP A 191 21.88 21.62 -5.34
CA ASP A 191 21.22 22.91 -5.50
C ASP A 191 19.90 23.02 -4.70
N ARG A 192 19.66 22.12 -3.75
CA ARG A 192 18.42 22.07 -2.95
C ARG A 192 18.61 22.75 -1.61
N SER A 193 17.60 23.49 -1.18
CA SER A 193 17.57 24.19 0.12
C SER A 193 16.13 24.34 0.59
N GLY A 194 15.88 24.26 1.89
CA GLY A 194 14.54 24.32 2.44
C GLY A 194 13.79 22.99 2.30
N HIS A 195 12.46 23.06 2.34
CA HIS A 195 11.58 21.89 2.30
C HIS A 195 11.39 21.39 0.87
N HIS A 196 11.48 20.08 0.68
CA HIS A 196 11.32 19.41 -0.61
C HIS A 196 10.61 18.07 -0.42
N VAL A 197 10.08 17.51 -1.52
CA VAL A 197 9.52 16.15 -1.55
C VAL A 197 10.42 15.24 -2.37
N LEU A 198 10.92 14.17 -1.74
CA LEU A 198 11.52 13.02 -2.42
C LEU A 198 10.38 12.12 -2.90
N TYR A 199 10.15 12.09 -4.21
CA TYR A 199 9.14 11.26 -4.83
C TYR A 199 9.76 9.96 -5.35
N THR A 200 9.32 8.84 -4.79
CA THR A 200 9.81 7.51 -5.12
C THR A 200 8.76 6.75 -5.91
N ILE A 201 9.17 6.25 -7.09
CA ILE A 201 8.36 5.34 -7.90
C ILE A 201 9.05 3.99 -7.89
N TRP A 202 8.38 2.94 -7.43
CA TRP A 202 8.82 1.56 -7.62
C TRP A 202 7.98 0.90 -8.71
N GLN A 203 8.54 0.83 -9.91
CA GLN A 203 7.91 0.18 -11.04
C GLN A 203 8.34 -1.29 -11.08
N ASN A 204 7.41 -2.20 -10.87
CA ASN A 204 7.72 -3.63 -10.87
C ASN A 204 7.94 -4.17 -12.27
N THR A 205 8.74 -5.23 -12.33
CA THR A 205 8.96 -6.04 -13.54
C THR A 205 8.42 -7.46 -13.39
N SER A 206 8.30 -7.98 -12.16
CA SER A 206 7.63 -9.26 -11.88
C SER A 206 6.10 -9.15 -11.85
N THR A 207 5.56 -7.93 -11.81
CA THR A 207 4.13 -7.62 -11.83
C THR A 207 3.86 -6.39 -12.69
N VAL A 208 2.60 -6.09 -12.98
CA VAL A 208 2.20 -4.86 -13.72
C VAL A 208 2.09 -3.63 -12.81
N ASP A 209 2.49 -3.75 -11.55
CA ASP A 209 2.17 -2.78 -10.51
C ASP A 209 3.23 -1.69 -10.40
N THR A 210 2.81 -0.51 -9.98
CA THR A 210 3.70 0.61 -9.65
C THR A 210 3.28 1.21 -8.31
N TYR A 211 4.27 1.45 -7.46
CA TYR A 211 4.09 1.99 -6.12
C TYR A 211 4.64 3.40 -6.06
N TYR A 212 3.91 4.27 -5.37
CA TYR A 212 4.27 5.68 -5.22
C TYR A 212 4.48 6.02 -3.75
N SER A 213 5.42 6.92 -3.48
CA SER A 213 5.67 7.41 -2.12
C SER A 213 6.25 8.82 -2.15
N CYS A 214 5.70 9.70 -1.32
CA CYS A 214 6.29 11.00 -1.00
C CYS A 214 6.99 10.91 0.35
N SER A 215 8.27 11.28 0.41
CA SER A 215 8.99 11.52 1.67
C SER A 215 9.37 13.00 1.76
N ASP A 216 8.91 13.68 2.81
CA ASP A 216 9.25 15.08 3.04
C ASP A 216 10.66 15.19 3.60
N VAL A 217 11.45 16.10 3.04
CA VAL A 217 12.85 16.28 3.40
C VAL A 217 13.17 17.76 3.53
N VAL A 218 14.10 18.09 4.43
CA VAL A 218 14.53 19.47 4.64
C VAL A 218 16.03 19.57 4.48
N PHE A 219 16.45 20.47 3.61
CA PHE A 219 17.84 20.82 3.37
C PHE A 219 18.16 22.12 4.13
N PRO A 220 19.25 22.17 4.91
CA PRO A 220 19.66 23.42 5.55
C PRO A 220 19.93 24.49 4.48
N ALA A 221 19.64 25.75 4.81
CA ALA A 221 20.02 26.87 3.95
C ALA A 221 21.53 26.81 3.70
N ALA A 222 21.94 27.07 2.46
CA ALA A 222 23.35 27.26 2.16
C ALA A 222 23.87 28.36 3.09
N LYS A 223 24.88 28.05 3.91
CA LYS A 223 25.62 29.09 4.63
C LYS A 223 26.16 30.00 3.53
N ARG A 224 25.65 31.24 3.43
CA ARG A 224 26.34 32.26 2.64
C ARG A 224 27.74 32.32 3.24
N ALA A 225 28.74 31.91 2.46
CA ALA A 225 30.12 32.21 2.82
C ALA A 225 30.17 33.73 2.85
N ASP A 226 30.24 34.29 4.06
CA ASP A 226 30.61 35.67 4.23
C ASP A 226 31.95 35.81 3.51
N SER A 227 31.96 36.52 2.38
CA SER A 227 33.18 36.92 1.72
C SER A 227 33.79 38.05 2.55
N GLY A 228 34.16 37.71 3.78
CA GLY A 228 34.94 38.53 4.67
C GLY A 228 36.37 38.54 4.18
N THR A 229 36.68 39.49 3.29
CA THR A 229 38.05 39.97 3.13
C THR A 229 38.46 40.62 4.47
N GLY A 230 39.19 39.88 5.30
CA GLY A 230 39.72 40.38 6.57
C GLY A 230 40.87 39.51 7.02
N GLY A 231 42.09 40.06 6.94
CA GLY A 231 43.34 39.35 7.06
C GLY A 231 43.62 38.70 8.42
N ALA A 232 44.60 37.81 8.38
CA ALA A 232 45.20 37.12 9.50
C ALA A 232 45.56 38.05 10.67
N SER A 233 45.34 37.56 11.90
CA SER A 233 46.39 37.35 12.91
C SER A 233 45.81 36.75 14.19
N SER A 234 46.32 35.59 14.62
CA SER A 234 46.30 35.18 16.03
C SER A 234 47.24 36.08 16.83
N PRO A 235 47.05 36.27 18.15
CA PRO A 235 47.68 35.31 19.08
C PRO A 235 46.94 35.03 20.41
N LYS A 236 47.23 33.83 20.95
CA LYS A 236 47.40 33.41 22.36
C LYS A 236 46.37 33.78 23.45
N SER A 237 45.83 32.74 24.09
CA SER A 237 45.39 32.72 25.51
C SER A 237 46.58 32.87 26.48
N PRO A 238 46.31 33.18 27.76
CA PRO A 238 46.13 32.10 28.73
C PRO A 238 44.96 32.28 29.73
N ASP A 239 44.50 31.13 30.21
CA ASP A 239 43.95 30.78 31.54
C ASP A 239 43.70 31.89 32.57
N GLU A 240 42.51 31.88 33.19
CA GLU A 240 42.37 31.88 34.65
C GLU A 240 40.96 31.45 35.07
N ARG A 241 40.92 30.54 36.05
CA ARG A 241 39.75 30.10 36.81
C ARG A 241 39.55 31.06 37.97
N GLU A 242 38.30 31.33 38.35
CA GLU A 242 37.89 31.27 39.77
C GLU A 242 36.37 31.24 39.92
N GLU A 243 35.93 30.38 40.84
CA GLU A 243 34.57 30.19 41.32
C GLU A 243 34.10 31.36 42.20
N ARG A 244 32.80 31.70 42.17
CA ARG A 244 32.07 31.93 43.42
C ARG A 244 30.55 31.77 43.30
N GLU A 245 30.05 31.05 44.28
CA GLU A 245 28.68 30.71 44.68
C GLU A 245 27.72 31.86 44.99
N GLU A 246 26.44 31.58 44.70
CA GLU A 246 25.18 31.76 45.46
C GLU A 246 24.75 33.07 46.16
N ALA A 247 23.46 33.37 45.95
CA ALA A 247 22.39 33.59 46.95
C ALA A 247 21.60 34.90 46.85
N GLY A 248 20.27 34.78 46.99
CA GLY A 248 19.29 35.86 47.21
C GLY A 248 18.25 35.96 46.09
N ALA A 249 17.17 35.17 46.04
CA ALA A 249 15.97 35.20 46.89
C ALA A 249 15.34 36.60 47.04
N GLU A 250 14.28 36.89 46.29
CA GLU A 250 13.02 37.43 46.85
C GLU A 250 11.85 37.42 45.85
N LYS A 251 10.69 36.99 46.37
CA LYS A 251 9.32 37.02 45.82
C LYS A 251 8.52 37.80 46.86
N PRO A 252 7.60 38.72 46.49
CA PRO A 252 6.15 38.44 46.46
C PRO A 252 5.45 39.26 45.35
N ALA A 253 4.18 39.18 44.96
CA ALA A 253 2.91 38.65 45.46
C ALA A 253 2.02 38.42 44.21
N ALA A 254 1.28 37.33 44.07
CA ALA A 254 -0.15 37.22 44.39
C ALA A 254 -1.02 38.38 43.86
N GLY A 255 -1.73 38.13 42.75
CA GLY A 255 -2.81 38.95 42.23
C GLY A 255 -3.90 38.04 41.65
N THR A 256 -4.90 37.76 42.47
CA THR A 256 -6.12 37.00 42.19
C THR A 256 -7.04 37.77 41.24
N SER A 257 -7.62 37.14 40.22
CA SER A 257 -8.91 37.50 39.61
C SER A 257 -9.38 36.45 38.60
N GLU A 258 -10.38 35.67 39.00
CA GLU A 258 -11.45 35.08 38.17
C GLU A 258 -12.73 35.19 39.03
N PRO A 259 -13.95 35.06 38.50
CA PRO A 259 -14.34 34.63 37.16
C PRO A 259 -15.35 35.57 36.48
N ASP A 260 -15.60 35.38 35.18
CA ASP A 260 -16.94 35.68 34.67
C ASP A 260 -17.44 34.60 33.71
N THR A 261 -18.70 34.25 33.98
CA THR A 261 -19.45 33.12 33.45
C THR A 261 -20.17 33.52 32.19
N THR A 262 -20.03 32.76 31.08
CA THR A 262 -21.18 32.53 30.18
C THR A 262 -20.99 31.27 29.33
N ALA A 263 -21.95 30.35 29.44
CA ALA A 263 -22.28 29.29 28.48
C ALA A 263 -23.83 29.24 28.39
N PRO A 264 -24.45 28.52 27.46
CA PRO A 264 -24.12 28.23 26.06
C PRO A 264 -25.28 28.63 25.11
N SER A 265 -25.13 28.44 23.80
CA SER A 265 -26.29 28.35 22.89
C SER A 265 -26.17 27.09 22.04
N GLU A 266 -27.07 26.15 22.32
CA GLU A 266 -27.35 24.96 21.52
C GLU A 266 -27.96 25.35 20.16
N SER A 267 -27.61 24.58 19.13
CA SER A 267 -28.47 24.40 17.97
C SER A 267 -28.44 22.94 17.56
N THR A 268 -29.55 22.27 17.85
CA THR A 268 -29.92 20.92 17.46
C THR A 268 -30.13 20.85 15.94
N GLN A 269 -29.57 19.83 15.28
CA GLN A 269 -30.00 19.44 13.94
C GLN A 269 -30.19 17.92 13.87
N ALA A 270 -31.39 17.52 13.42
CA ALA A 270 -31.88 16.15 13.36
C ALA A 270 -31.39 15.39 12.10
N PRO A 271 -31.36 14.04 12.10
CA PRO A 271 -30.88 13.24 10.97
C PRO A 271 -31.94 13.06 9.85
N PRO A 272 -31.52 12.79 8.60
CA PRO A 272 -32.43 12.55 7.46
C PRO A 272 -32.99 11.11 7.42
N PRO A 273 -34.10 10.87 6.67
CA PRO A 273 -34.77 9.56 6.57
C PRO A 273 -34.03 8.58 5.63
N PRO A 274 -34.34 7.26 5.70
CA PRO A 274 -33.72 6.25 4.85
C PRO A 274 -34.45 6.15 3.51
N ASP A 275 -33.70 6.03 2.41
CA ASP A 275 -34.27 5.58 1.15
C ASP A 275 -33.62 4.27 0.68
N THR A 276 -34.53 3.34 0.42
CA THR A 276 -34.35 2.01 -0.15
C THR A 276 -34.13 2.10 -1.66
N GLY A 277 -33.15 1.38 -2.18
CA GLY A 277 -32.97 1.22 -3.63
C GLY A 277 -31.83 0.28 -3.94
N ALA A 278 -32.14 -1.00 -4.15
CA ALA A 278 -31.22 -1.99 -4.67
C ALA A 278 -31.15 -1.85 -6.19
N ASP A 279 -29.95 -1.63 -6.73
CA ASP A 279 -29.63 -1.96 -8.12
C ASP A 279 -28.18 -2.47 -8.19
N ALA A 280 -28.03 -3.63 -8.84
CA ALA A 280 -26.79 -4.37 -8.95
C ALA A 280 -25.83 -3.70 -9.95
N GLN A 281 -24.69 -3.23 -9.45
CA GLN A 281 -23.61 -2.69 -10.29
C GLN A 281 -22.34 -3.56 -10.12
N ALA A 282 -21.70 -3.86 -11.24
CA ALA A 282 -20.49 -4.69 -11.36
C ALA A 282 -19.32 -4.20 -10.48
N ALA A 283 -18.51 -5.14 -10.00
CA ALA A 283 -17.37 -4.88 -9.12
C ALA A 283 -16.28 -3.98 -9.76
N ASP A 284 -15.92 -2.91 -9.06
CA ASP A 284 -14.91 -1.91 -9.39
C ASP A 284 -13.51 -2.38 -8.90
N PRO A 285 -12.39 -2.27 -9.67
CA PRO A 285 -11.10 -2.89 -9.31
C PRO A 285 -10.31 -2.16 -8.21
N GLY A 286 -10.95 -1.31 -7.40
CA GLY A 286 -10.28 -0.37 -6.49
C GLY A 286 -10.65 -0.46 -5.01
N THR A 287 -11.47 -1.43 -4.57
CA THR A 287 -11.95 -1.47 -3.18
C THR A 287 -11.03 -2.32 -2.27
N PRO A 288 -10.49 -1.78 -1.17
CA PRO A 288 -9.81 -2.59 -0.16
C PRO A 288 -10.85 -3.41 0.62
N VAL A 289 -10.66 -4.72 0.70
CA VAL A 289 -11.52 -5.60 1.51
C VAL A 289 -11.15 -5.48 2.99
N ALA A 290 -11.99 -4.81 3.77
CA ALA A 290 -12.02 -4.98 5.22
C ALA A 290 -13.48 -5.03 5.72
N SER A 291 -13.83 -6.19 6.26
CA SER A 291 -14.81 -6.42 7.33
C SER A 291 -16.28 -6.10 7.07
N THR A 292 -17.06 -7.09 6.63
CA THR A 292 -18.48 -7.16 6.95
C THR A 292 -18.64 -7.83 8.32
N THR A 293 -18.94 -7.05 9.35
CA THR A 293 -19.45 -7.59 10.61
C THR A 293 -20.93 -7.96 10.44
N ASP A 294 -21.23 -9.25 10.47
CA ASP A 294 -22.59 -9.70 10.79
C ASP A 294 -22.80 -9.67 12.31
N GLY A 295 -24.01 -9.26 12.71
CA GLY A 295 -24.40 -8.81 14.06
C GLY A 295 -24.39 -9.85 15.19
N SER A 296 -23.37 -10.70 15.29
CA SER A 296 -23.21 -11.70 16.35
C SER A 296 -21.84 -11.66 17.07
N GLY A 297 -21.05 -10.60 16.87
CA GLY A 297 -19.98 -10.20 17.80
C GLY A 297 -18.91 -11.24 18.11
N THR A 298 -18.60 -12.16 17.18
CA THR A 298 -17.54 -13.16 17.37
C THR A 298 -16.58 -13.14 16.18
N SER A 299 -15.32 -12.79 16.42
CA SER A 299 -14.26 -12.73 15.40
C SER A 299 -13.62 -14.12 15.23
N VAL A 300 -13.75 -14.72 14.04
CA VAL A 300 -12.97 -15.92 13.67
C VAL A 300 -12.04 -15.56 12.52
N PRO A 301 -10.72 -15.79 12.62
CA PRO A 301 -9.82 -15.57 11.49
C PRO A 301 -10.08 -16.65 10.44
N LEU A 302 -10.53 -16.23 9.25
CA LEU A 302 -10.61 -17.13 8.10
C LEU A 302 -9.19 -17.31 7.53
N VAL A 303 -8.53 -18.40 7.92
CA VAL A 303 -7.35 -18.89 7.20
C VAL A 303 -7.84 -19.42 5.86
N ALA A 304 -7.77 -18.59 4.82
CA ALA A 304 -7.98 -19.03 3.45
C ALA A 304 -6.76 -19.83 2.99
N GLY A 305 -6.73 -21.11 3.38
CA GLY A 305 -5.69 -22.06 3.00
C GLY A 305 -6.24 -23.48 2.98
N GLY A 306 -6.46 -24.02 1.78
CA GLY A 306 -6.64 -25.45 1.54
C GLY A 306 -8.05 -25.99 1.77
N ALA A 307 -8.85 -26.06 0.69
CA ALA A 307 -9.96 -27.00 0.64
C ALA A 307 -9.40 -28.42 0.53
N THR A 308 -9.21 -29.08 1.66
CA THR A 308 -9.01 -30.53 1.73
C THR A 308 -10.33 -31.24 1.41
N ALA A 309 -10.24 -32.15 0.44
CA ALA A 309 -11.20 -33.12 -0.07
C ALA A 309 -12.46 -33.43 0.78
N LEU A 310 -13.63 -33.24 0.15
CA LEU A 310 -14.85 -34.01 0.39
C LEU A 310 -15.37 -34.55 -0.95
N VAL A 311 -14.71 -35.58 -1.49
CA VAL A 311 -15.24 -36.42 -2.56
C VAL A 311 -15.54 -37.80 -1.99
N LEU A 312 -16.69 -37.98 -1.35
CA LEU A 312 -17.27 -39.30 -1.09
C LEU A 312 -18.78 -39.18 -0.84
N ALA A 313 -19.60 -38.93 -1.88
CA ALA A 313 -21.04 -39.26 -1.85
C ALA A 313 -21.77 -39.19 -3.21
N VAL A 314 -21.14 -39.51 -4.36
CA VAL A 314 -21.89 -39.72 -5.62
C VAL A 314 -21.41 -40.98 -6.34
N GLY A 315 -21.53 -42.11 -5.67
CA GLY A 315 -21.19 -43.43 -6.24
C GLY A 315 -22.07 -44.59 -5.76
N THR A 316 -22.82 -44.43 -4.67
CA THR A 316 -23.61 -45.54 -4.07
C THR A 316 -25.07 -45.58 -4.53
N ALA A 317 -25.61 -44.50 -5.12
CA ALA A 317 -27.01 -44.46 -5.56
C ALA A 317 -27.29 -45.20 -6.88
N LEU A 318 -26.28 -45.42 -7.74
CA LEU A 318 -26.47 -46.10 -9.04
C LEU A 318 -26.20 -47.61 -9.00
N PHE A 319 -25.45 -48.11 -8.01
CA PHE A 319 -25.22 -49.55 -7.86
C PHE A 319 -26.39 -50.28 -7.17
N LEU A 320 -27.14 -49.58 -6.30
CA LEU A 320 -28.33 -50.14 -5.63
C LEU A 320 -29.60 -50.10 -6.49
N ARG A 321 -29.68 -49.22 -7.51
CA ARG A 321 -30.80 -49.18 -8.46
C ARG A 321 -30.70 -50.25 -9.55
N GLY A 322 -29.49 -50.71 -9.88
CA GLY A 322 -29.26 -51.81 -10.82
C GLY A 322 -29.57 -53.20 -10.24
N ARG A 323 -29.41 -53.38 -8.92
CA ARG A 323 -29.64 -54.67 -8.25
C ARG A 323 -31.13 -54.96 -7.99
N ARG A 324 -31.95 -53.93 -7.75
CA ARG A 324 -33.42 -54.08 -7.60
C ARG A 324 -34.16 -54.37 -8.92
N ARG A 325 -33.56 -54.11 -10.09
CA ARG A 325 -34.18 -54.40 -11.39
C ARG A 325 -33.93 -55.83 -11.90
N ARG A 326 -32.99 -56.57 -11.31
CA ARG A 326 -32.71 -57.97 -11.66
C ARG A 326 -33.50 -59.01 -10.85
N SER A 327 -34.20 -58.59 -9.80
CA SER A 327 -35.03 -59.47 -8.96
C SER A 327 -36.53 -59.41 -9.29
N ARG A 328 -36.92 -58.88 -10.46
CA ARG A 328 -38.33 -58.87 -10.95
C ARG A 328 -38.52 -59.56 -12.30
N ILE A 329 -37.58 -60.40 -12.71
CA ILE A 329 -37.67 -61.21 -13.95
C ILE A 329 -37.55 -62.72 -13.63
N ALA A 330 -37.57 -63.09 -12.34
CA ALA A 330 -37.67 -64.48 -11.91
C ALA A 330 -38.77 -64.55 -10.85
N ASP A 331 -40.01 -64.57 -11.34
CA ASP A 331 -41.18 -65.29 -10.84
C ASP A 331 -42.25 -65.25 -11.94
#